data_AF-A0A8C6T6G8-F1
#
_entry.id   AF-A0A8C6T6G8-F1
#
_cell.length_a   1.000
_cell.length_b   1.000
_cell.length_c   1.000
_cell.angle_alpha   90.00
_cell.angle_beta   90.00
_cell.angle_gamma   90.00
#
_symmetry.space_group_name_H-M   'P 1'
#
loop_
_entity.id
_entity.type
_entity.pdbx_description
1 polymer ?
#
loop_
_entity_poly.entity_id
_entity_poly.type
_entity_poly.pdbx_seq_one_letter_code
_entity_poly.pdbx_strand_id
1 'polypeptide(L)' 'MYFRLLHEELRRSAMRAVAALLAVPEVERSPSMSEFANMIRSNADMTSIYQSVQGGDGAGLGPAEGMDLS' A
#
# COMPACT_ATOMS: atom_id res chain seq x y z
N MET A 1 -8.06 -17.84 17.46
CA MET A 1 -6.69 -17.35 17.16
C MET A 1 -6.49 -17.09 15.66
N TYR A 2 -6.84 -18.02 14.77
CA TYR A 2 -6.73 -17.86 13.30
C TYR A 2 -7.43 -16.62 12.71
N PHE A 3 -8.65 -16.30 13.17
CA PHE A 3 -9.41 -15.14 12.65
C PHE A 3 -8.71 -13.80 12.91
N ARG A 4 -7.96 -13.68 14.02
CA ARG A 4 -7.18 -12.48 14.35
C ARG A 4 -6.05 -12.27 13.33
N LEU A 5 -5.34 -13.35 13.01
CA LEU A 5 -4.24 -13.34 12.02
C LEU A 5 -4.75 -13.03 10.61
N LEU A 6 -5.88 -13.63 10.19
CA LEU A 6 -6.49 -13.35 8.88
C LEU A 6 -6.88 -11.87 8.74
N HIS A 7 -7.45 -11.30 9.79
CA HIS A 7 -7.86 -9.90 9.80
C HIS A 7 -6.68 -8.93 9.77
N GLU A 8 -5.60 -9.24 10.49
CA GLU A 8 -4.37 -8.46 10.39
C GLU A 8 -3.74 -8.55 9.00
N GLU A 9 -3.74 -9.74 8.38
CA GLU A 9 -3.18 -9.91 7.04
C GLU A 9 -4.02 -9.23 5.96
N LEU A 10 -5.35 -9.23 6.09
CA LEU A 10 -6.23 -8.48 5.18
C LEU A 10 -5.92 -6.97 5.21
N ARG A 11 -5.74 -6.42 6.41
CA ARG A 11 -5.39 -5.00 6.60
C ARG A 11 -4.03 -4.68 5.99
N ARG A 12 -3.03 -5.53 6.18
CA ARG A 12 -1.70 -5.39 5.57
C ARG A 12 -1.78 -5.47 4.04
N SER A 13 -2.52 -6.44 3.49
CA SER A 13 -2.71 -6.61 2.05
C SER A 13 -3.35 -5.36 1.41
N ALA A 14 -4.42 -4.84 2.04
CA ALA A 14 -5.05 -3.60 1.58
C ALA A 14 -4.08 -2.41 1.58
N MET A 15 -3.27 -2.26 2.63
CA MET A 15 -2.29 -1.16 2.71
C MET A 15 -1.16 -1.29 1.69
N ARG A 16 -0.72 -2.52 1.35
CA ARG A 16 0.23 -2.74 0.25
C ARG A 16 -0.33 -2.29 -1.10
N ALA A 17 -1.60 -2.63 -1.38
CA ALA A 17 -2.27 -2.18 -2.60
C ALA A 17 -2.36 -0.65 -2.67
N VAL A 18 -2.67 0.01 -1.55
CA VAL A 18 -2.70 1.48 -1.46
C VAL A 18 -1.32 2.08 -1.71
N ALA A 19 -0.26 1.52 -1.12
CA ALA A 19 1.10 2.00 -1.33
C ALA A 19 1.52 1.90 -2.80
N ALA A 20 1.14 0.80 -3.47
CA ALA A 20 1.37 0.63 -4.91
C ALA A 20 0.58 1.64 -5.75
N LEU A 21 -0.69 1.92 -5.41
CA LEU A 21 -1.50 2.93 -6.09
C LEU A 21 -0.94 4.34 -5.91
N LEU A 22 -0.46 4.68 -4.72
CA LEU A 22 0.18 5.98 -4.43
C LEU A 22 1.54 6.16 -5.09
N ALA A 23 2.20 5.09 -5.51
CA ALA A 23 3.44 5.17 -6.28
C ALA A 23 3.22 5.58 -7.74
N VAL A 24 1.98 5.57 -8.24
CA VAL A 24 1.62 6.01 -9.59
C VAL A 24 1.32 7.52 -9.57
N PRO A 25 2.13 8.37 -10.22
CA PRO A 25 2.02 9.84 -10.11
C PRO A 25 0.65 10.42 -10.50
N GLU A 26 -0.01 9.83 -11.49
CA GLU A 26 -1.34 10.23 -11.95
C GLU A 26 -2.42 9.92 -10.91
N VAL A 27 -2.26 8.81 -10.19
CA VAL A 27 -3.20 8.35 -9.17
C VAL A 27 -2.99 9.14 -7.88
N GLU A 28 -1.73 9.39 -7.49
CA GLU A 28 -1.38 10.21 -6.32
C GLU A 28 -1.99 11.62 -6.40
N ARG A 29 -1.98 12.22 -7.60
CA ARG A 29 -2.55 13.56 -7.85
C ARG A 29 -4.07 13.60 -7.87
N SER A 30 -4.74 12.45 -7.88
CA SER A 30 -6.20 12.43 -7.88
C SER A 30 -6.75 12.93 -6.54
N PRO A 31 -7.82 13.76 -6.55
CA PRO A 31 -8.41 14.28 -5.31
C PRO A 31 -8.83 13.16 -4.35
N SER A 32 -9.41 12.08 -4.87
CA SER A 32 -9.85 10.92 -4.09
C SER A 32 -8.69 10.20 -3.40
N MET A 33 -7.55 10.06 -4.07
CA MET A 33 -6.38 9.42 -3.48
C MET A 33 -5.68 10.31 -2.46
N SER A 34 -5.63 11.62 -2.71
CA SER A 34 -5.13 12.61 -1.74
C SER A 34 -5.95 12.59 -0.45
N GLU A 35 -7.28 12.57 -0.55
CA GLU A 35 -8.19 12.43 0.59
C GLU A 35 -7.95 11.10 1.32
N PHE A 36 -7.82 10.00 0.59
CA PHE A 36 -7.54 8.69 1.18
C PHE A 36 -6.21 8.64 1.94
N ALA A 37 -5.14 9.21 1.35
CA ALA A 37 -3.85 9.33 2.01
C ALA A 37 -3.94 10.19 3.28
N ASN A 38 -4.75 11.25 3.27
CA ASN A 38 -5.01 12.06 4.46
C ASN A 38 -5.76 11.27 5.54
N MET A 39 -6.73 10.42 5.17
CA MET A 39 -7.42 9.53 6.11
C MET A 39 -6.47 8.52 6.76
N ILE A 40 -5.50 7.99 6.02
CA ILE A 40 -4.47 7.11 6.59
C ILE A 40 -3.63 7.88 7.61
N ARG A 41 -3.13 9.06 7.24
CA ARG A 41 -2.26 9.89 8.09
C ARG A 41 -2.96 10.43 9.35
N SER A 42 -4.26 10.66 9.28
CA SER A 42 -5.05 11.16 10.43
C SER A 42 -5.36 10.07 11.46
N ASN A 43 -5.14 8.80 11.12
CA ASN A 43 -5.38 7.67 12.00
C ASN A 43 -4.07 6.94 12.33
N ALA A 44 -3.68 6.96 13.62
CA ALA A 44 -2.41 6.40 14.08
C ALA A 44 -2.28 4.90 13.79
N ASP A 45 -3.35 4.12 13.93
CA ASP A 45 -3.34 2.68 13.66
C ASP A 45 -3.12 2.40 12.17
N MET A 46 -3.83 3.14 11.29
CA MET A 46 -3.67 3.00 9.85
C MET A 46 -2.30 3.46 9.37
N THR A 47 -1.79 4.56 9.94
CA THR A 47 -0.43 5.05 9.68
C THR A 47 0.63 4.02 10.06
N SER A 48 0.50 3.40 11.23
CA SER A 48 1.43 2.36 11.70
C SER A 48 1.46 1.14 10.77
N ILE A 49 0.28 0.66 10.34
CA ILE A 49 0.18 -0.45 9.39
C ILE A 49 0.79 -0.04 8.04
N TYR A 50 0.46 1.15 7.54
CA TYR A 50 0.99 1.66 6.27
C TYR A 50 2.52 1.74 6.28
N GLN A 51 3.13 2.25 7.35
CA GLN A 51 4.59 2.28 7.50
C GLN A 51 5.20 0.87 7.55
N SER A 52 4.55 -0.05 8.28
CA SER A 52 5.03 -1.44 8.38
C SER A 52 5.06 -2.15 7.02
N VAL A 53 4.10 -1.87 6.13
CA VAL A 53 4.06 -2.50 4.80
C VAL A 53 4.98 -1.81 3.79
N GLN A 54 5.36 -0.55 4.03
CA GLN A 54 6.38 0.13 3.22
C GLN A 54 7.81 -0.35 3.55
N GLY A 55 8.05 -0.80 4.78
CA GLY A 55 9.38 -1.25 5.24
C GLY A 55 9.64 -2.77 5.16
N GLY A 56 8.61 -3.59 4.93
CA GLY A 56 8.72 -5.05 4.82
C GLY A 56 8.49 -5.52 3.39
N ASP A 57 9.57 -5.83 2.67
CA ASP A 57 9.57 -6.54 1.38
C ASP A 57 8.64 -5.96 0.30
N GLY A 58 8.75 -4.64 0.11
CA GLY A 58 8.05 -3.89 -0.95
C GLY A 58 8.93 -2.87 -1.68
N ALA A 59 10.24 -2.83 -1.42
CA ALA A 59 11.24 -2.21 -2.30
C ALA A 59 11.46 -3.05 -3.59
N GLY A 60 10.37 -3.61 -4.11
CA GLY A 60 10.27 -4.47 -5.27
C GLY A 60 9.34 -3.89 -6.31
N LEU A 61 9.28 -2.56 -6.44
CA LEU A 61 9.41 -2.01 -7.78
C LEU A 61 10.89 -2.19 -8.17
N GLY A 62 11.29 -3.44 -8.43
CA GLY A 62 12.31 -3.65 -9.43
C GLY A 62 11.85 -2.92 -10.69
N PRO A 63 12.76 -2.42 -11.53
CA PRO A 63 12.33 -1.87 -12.80
C PRO A 63 11.45 -2.94 -13.46
N ALA A 64 10.41 -2.53 -14.17
CA ALA A 64 9.70 -3.40 -15.09
C ALA A 64 10.70 -3.88 -16.16
N GLU A 65 11.60 -4.79 -15.80
CA GLU A 65 12.55 -5.43 -16.68
C GLU A 65 11.79 -6.53 -17.39
N GLY A 66 11.27 -6.17 -18.56
CA GLY A 66 10.98 -7.12 -19.63
C GLY A 66 9.81 -8.05 -19.35
N MET A 67 8.59 -7.59 -19.62
CA MET A 67 7.65 -8.48 -20.29
C MET A 67 8.19 -8.68 -21.72
N ASP A 68 9.15 -9.60 -21.87
CA ASP A 68 9.59 -10.05 -23.18
C ASP A 68 8.44 -10.83 -23.81
N LEU A 69 7.77 -10.16 -24.75
CA LEU A 69 6.83 -10.77 -25.66
C LEU A 69 7.65 -11.59 -26.67
N SER A 70 7.85 -12.87 -26.36
CA SER A 70 8.26 -13.90 -27.32
C SER A 70 7.16 -14.95 -27.47
#